data_AF-A0A924YV32-F1
#
_entry.id   AF-A0A924YV32-F1
#
_cell.length_a   1.000
_cell.length_b   1.000
_cell.length_c   1.000
_cell.angle_alpha   90.00
_cell.angle_beta   90.00
_cell.angle_gamma   90.00
#
_symmetry.space_group_name_H-M   'P 1'
#
loop_
_entity.id
_entity.type
_entity.pdbx_description
1 polymer ?
#
loop_
_entity_poly.entity_id
_entity_poly.type
_entity_poly.pdbx_seq_one_letter_code
_entity_poly.pdbx_strand_id
1 'polypeptide(L)'
;MDSHRKIILIAGPIVLMSVCFLLTLSTAKDSRPTPPPRQISVDVVSPLKNDADSRLRQACENIAQEIVAQIDRGNAVLIRPPYVIAGDMPEEALDRLYQNVVLPTERALNVGFFDARPTEPITIVAFAKEIGFREYARRVDRRPAQSYYGYYLRDHRRLVVNVSTGAGTLAHELTHALAHFDFPNMPEWFDEGLASVFEQSEFSDTNHRLTGTDNWRVHHVLRAMHENHLRPTGDLIQGKSVRANNEAIDYAHARYVCLFLQDQQLLEPFYRKLRSRAETDPTGWQTLREIVARENATDLDADFHRWVVKYHKTQRQRTVRNDRHTLSMKPIDPPPETIAADIAK
;
A
#
# COMPACT_ATOMS: atom_id res chain seq x y z
N MET A 1 7.61 45.44 -67.98
CA MET A 1 7.30 44.49 -66.88
C MET A 1 8.57 44.30 -66.07
N ASP A 2 8.73 45.09 -65.02
CA ASP A 2 10.03 45.35 -64.38
C ASP A 2 10.68 44.13 -63.75
N SER A 3 11.92 43.87 -64.16
CA SER A 3 12.81 42.83 -63.63
C SER A 3 12.98 42.91 -62.10
N HIS A 4 12.81 44.09 -61.51
CA HIS A 4 12.88 44.28 -60.06
C HIS A 4 11.76 43.57 -59.28
N ARG A 5 10.54 43.48 -59.82
CA ARG A 5 9.43 42.75 -59.16
C ARG A 5 9.62 41.24 -59.19
N LYS A 6 10.24 40.69 -60.24
CA LYS A 6 10.50 39.24 -60.36
C LYS A 6 11.60 38.78 -59.40
N ILE A 7 12.63 39.60 -59.16
CA ILE A 7 13.71 39.28 -58.22
C ILE A 7 13.19 39.25 -56.78
N ILE A 8 12.30 40.18 -56.40
CA ILE A 8 11.71 40.23 -55.05
C ILE A 8 10.80 39.02 -54.79
N LEU A 9 10.01 38.58 -55.78
CA LEU A 9 9.11 37.42 -55.61
C LEU A 9 9.82 36.07 -55.57
N ILE A 10 11.02 35.94 -56.16
CA ILE A 10 11.77 34.68 -56.20
C ILE A 10 12.82 34.62 -55.08
N ALA A 11 13.57 35.70 -54.86
CA ALA A 11 14.62 35.72 -53.84
C ALA A 11 14.08 35.98 -52.42
N GLY A 12 12.96 36.70 -52.29
CA GLY A 12 12.36 37.03 -50.99
C GLY A 12 12.03 35.83 -50.11
N PRO A 13 11.32 34.79 -50.63
CA PRO A 13 11.02 33.59 -49.85
C PRO A 13 12.26 32.79 -49.46
N ILE A 14 13.27 32.72 -50.33
CA ILE A 14 14.52 31.96 -50.09
C ILE A 14 15.36 32.64 -49.01
N VAL A 15 15.47 33.97 -49.05
CA VAL A 15 16.17 34.76 -48.03
C VAL A 15 15.42 34.66 -46.70
N LEU A 16 14.08 34.75 -46.71
CA LEU A 16 13.27 34.64 -45.49
C LEU A 16 13.39 33.24 -44.86
N MET A 17 13.36 32.17 -45.68
CA MET A 17 13.58 30.80 -45.20
C MET A 17 15.00 30.59 -44.68
N SER A 18 16.01 31.19 -45.29
CA SER A 18 17.41 31.10 -44.84
C SER A 18 17.62 31.85 -43.53
N VAL A 19 16.99 33.03 -43.36
CA VAL A 19 17.00 33.79 -42.11
C VAL A 19 16.24 33.05 -41.00
N CYS A 20 15.08 32.45 -41.30
CA CYS A 20 14.35 31.61 -40.36
C CYS A 20 15.17 30.37 -39.96
N PHE A 21 15.86 29.71 -40.90
CA PHE A 21 16.70 28.54 -40.62
C PHE A 21 17.96 28.90 -39.82
N LEU A 22 18.55 30.09 -40.05
CA LEU A 22 19.67 30.59 -39.25
C LEU A 22 19.24 31.05 -37.85
N LEU A 23 18.01 31.55 -37.69
CA LEU A 23 17.41 31.88 -36.39
C LEU A 23 17.03 30.61 -35.59
N THR A 24 16.65 29.51 -36.25
CA THR A 24 16.44 28.22 -35.57
C THR A 24 17.76 27.52 -35.21
N LEU A 25 18.83 27.73 -36.00
CA LEU A 25 20.16 27.18 -35.73
C LEU A 25 21.01 28.02 -34.76
N SER A 26 20.67 29.30 -34.54
CA SER A 26 21.38 30.21 -33.61
C SER A 26 20.73 30.33 -32.23
N THR A 27 19.91 29.36 -31.83
CA THR A 27 19.77 29.07 -30.40
C THR A 27 20.91 28.17 -29.99
N ALA A 28 21.99 28.86 -29.64
CA ALA A 28 23.15 28.38 -28.94
C ALA A 28 22.82 27.20 -28.02
N LYS A 29 23.49 26.07 -28.28
CA LYS A 29 24.26 25.31 -27.29
C LYS A 29 23.80 25.56 -25.86
N ASP A 30 22.63 25.02 -25.55
CA ASP A 30 22.20 24.83 -24.18
C ASP A 30 23.11 23.72 -23.64
N SER A 31 24.26 24.13 -23.11
CA SER A 31 24.91 23.39 -22.04
C SER A 31 23.90 23.36 -20.92
N ARG A 32 22.89 22.49 -21.02
CA ARG A 32 22.02 22.15 -19.90
C ARG A 32 23.01 21.83 -18.79
N PRO A 33 23.00 22.57 -17.67
CA PRO A 33 23.69 22.05 -16.50
C PRO A 33 23.18 20.62 -16.35
N THR A 34 24.10 19.68 -16.20
CA THR A 34 23.73 18.34 -15.76
C THR A 34 22.76 18.55 -14.61
N PRO A 35 21.49 18.10 -14.71
CA PRO A 35 20.54 18.32 -13.65
C PRO A 35 21.22 17.84 -12.36
N PRO A 36 21.08 18.58 -11.25
CA PRO A 36 21.73 18.20 -10.01
C PRO A 36 21.47 16.72 -9.76
N PRO A 37 22.48 15.95 -9.31
CA PRO A 37 22.32 14.53 -9.05
C PRO A 37 21.06 14.33 -8.21
N ARG A 38 20.21 13.38 -8.63
CA ARG A 38 18.94 13.07 -7.95
C ARG A 38 19.19 13.00 -6.46
N GLN A 39 18.46 13.82 -5.70
CA GLN A 39 18.66 13.94 -4.28
C GLN A 39 18.05 12.70 -3.61
N ILE A 40 18.89 11.71 -3.35
CA ILE A 40 18.55 10.58 -2.49
C ILE A 40 18.76 11.05 -1.06
N SER A 41 17.67 11.16 -0.31
CA SER A 41 17.72 11.58 1.08
C SER A 41 17.93 10.37 2.01
N VAL A 42 18.92 10.48 2.89
CA VAL A 42 19.29 9.45 3.86
C VAL A 42 19.42 10.11 5.23
N ASP A 43 18.67 9.64 6.21
CA ASP A 43 18.49 10.35 7.50
C ASP A 43 19.75 10.46 8.36
N VAL A 44 20.79 9.66 8.11
CA VAL A 44 22.06 9.77 8.84
C VAL A 44 23.22 9.32 7.95
N VAL A 45 24.21 10.19 7.76
CA VAL A 45 25.51 9.87 7.15
C VAL A 45 26.46 9.41 8.26
N SER A 46 26.10 8.32 8.94
CA SER A 46 27.06 7.63 9.80
C SER A 46 28.05 6.87 8.91
N PRO A 47 29.35 6.85 9.24
CA PRO A 47 30.31 6.06 8.48
C PRO A 47 29.86 4.61 8.40
N LEU A 48 29.86 4.02 7.20
CA LEU A 48 29.59 2.60 7.03
C LEU A 48 30.63 1.79 7.82
N LYS A 49 30.14 0.89 8.67
CA LYS A 49 30.95 -0.07 9.44
C LYS A 49 30.78 -1.47 8.86
N ASN A 50 31.58 -2.43 9.30
CA ASN A 50 31.38 -3.84 8.94
C ASN A 50 30.37 -4.52 9.89
N ASP A 51 29.16 -3.97 9.98
CA ASP A 51 28.05 -4.51 10.78
C ASP A 51 26.78 -4.73 9.93
N ALA A 52 25.78 -5.39 10.52
CA ALA A 52 24.56 -5.74 9.81
C ALA A 52 23.77 -4.50 9.36
N ASP A 53 23.70 -3.46 10.19
CA ASP A 53 22.97 -2.23 9.90
C ASP A 53 23.59 -1.46 8.73
N SER A 54 24.93 -1.40 8.67
CA SER A 54 25.64 -0.79 7.55
C SER A 54 25.46 -1.57 6.26
N ARG A 55 25.42 -2.91 6.32
CA ARG A 55 25.11 -3.75 5.15
C ARG A 55 23.68 -3.54 4.64
N LEU A 56 22.71 -3.47 5.56
CA LEU A 56 21.32 -3.20 5.22
C LEU A 56 21.18 -1.80 4.60
N ARG A 57 21.82 -0.78 5.18
CA ARG A 57 21.87 0.58 4.63
C ARG A 57 22.44 0.58 3.21
N GLN A 58 23.56 -0.11 2.97
CA GLN A 58 24.14 -0.23 1.63
C GLN A 58 23.19 -0.94 0.64
N ALA A 59 22.49 -1.99 1.09
CA ALA A 59 21.50 -2.68 0.28
C ALA A 59 20.32 -1.73 -0.08
N CYS A 60 19.84 -0.93 0.87
CA CYS A 60 18.82 0.09 0.60
C CYS A 60 19.30 1.14 -0.41
N GLU A 61 20.56 1.61 -0.31
CA GLU A 61 21.16 2.54 -1.27
C GLU A 61 21.21 1.95 -2.68
N ASN A 62 21.56 0.67 -2.82
CA ASN A 62 21.57 -0.02 -4.12
C ASN A 62 20.16 -0.13 -4.71
N ILE A 63 19.17 -0.54 -3.90
CA ILE A 63 17.77 -0.62 -4.32
C ILE A 63 17.22 0.76 -4.70
N ALA A 64 17.61 1.82 -3.98
CA ALA A 64 17.23 3.18 -4.32
C ALA A 64 17.75 3.58 -5.72
N GLN A 65 18.98 3.22 -6.07
CA GLN A 65 19.52 3.47 -7.41
C GLN A 65 18.76 2.71 -8.50
N GLU A 66 18.33 1.48 -8.24
CA GLU A 66 17.51 0.70 -9.16
C GLU A 66 16.11 1.30 -9.36
N ILE A 67 15.46 1.70 -8.27
CA ILE A 67 14.10 2.24 -8.32
C ILE A 67 14.05 3.60 -9.02
N VAL A 68 15.10 4.38 -8.85
CA VAL A 68 15.36 5.65 -9.54
C VAL A 68 15.32 5.49 -11.07
N ALA A 69 15.69 4.32 -11.61
CA ALA A 69 15.60 4.05 -13.05
C ALA A 69 14.18 3.64 -13.50
N GLN A 70 13.31 3.24 -12.57
CA GLN A 70 11.97 2.71 -12.85
C GLN A 70 10.88 3.79 -12.72
N ILE A 71 11.12 4.84 -11.93
CA ILE A 71 10.21 5.96 -11.70
C ILE A 71 10.60 7.19 -12.55
N ASP A 72 9.64 8.09 -12.76
CA ASP A 72 9.85 9.29 -13.57
C ASP A 72 10.82 10.28 -12.90
N ARG A 73 11.40 11.19 -13.70
CA ARG A 73 12.49 12.09 -13.24
C ARG A 73 12.08 13.05 -12.11
N GLY A 74 10.79 13.35 -11.96
CA GLY A 74 10.26 14.22 -10.91
C GLY A 74 9.90 13.49 -9.60
N ASN A 75 10.05 12.16 -9.56
CA ASN A 75 9.65 11.35 -8.41
C ASN A 75 10.76 11.35 -7.35
N ALA A 76 10.36 11.46 -6.08
CA ALA A 76 11.28 11.47 -4.95
C ALA A 76 11.62 10.04 -4.50
N VAL A 77 12.79 9.88 -3.88
CA VAL A 77 13.23 8.64 -3.23
C VAL A 77 13.85 8.95 -1.87
N LEU A 78 13.34 8.26 -0.86
CA LEU A 78 13.70 8.41 0.55
C LEU A 78 14.22 7.07 1.09
N ILE A 79 15.35 7.09 1.78
CA ILE A 79 15.91 5.92 2.45
C ILE A 79 15.71 6.03 3.97
N ARG A 80 15.01 5.04 4.53
CA ARG A 80 14.74 4.86 5.97
C ARG A 80 14.90 3.38 6.30
N PRO A 81 16.12 2.84 6.45
CA PRO A 81 16.34 1.40 6.55
C PRO A 81 15.43 0.74 7.60
N PRO A 82 14.77 -0.39 7.29
CA PRO A 82 14.92 -1.23 6.09
C PRO A 82 14.19 -0.73 4.83
N TYR A 83 13.52 0.42 4.88
CA TYR A 83 12.66 0.92 3.82
C TYR A 83 13.37 1.78 2.78
N VAL A 84 13.03 1.54 1.51
CA VAL A 84 13.26 2.45 0.39
C VAL A 84 11.91 2.92 -0.12
N ILE A 85 11.60 4.20 0.04
CA ILE A 85 10.30 4.77 -0.27
C ILE A 85 10.44 5.67 -1.48
N ALA A 86 9.68 5.42 -2.53
CA ALA A 86 9.72 6.16 -3.79
C ALA A 86 8.31 6.52 -4.26
N GLY A 87 8.14 7.61 -4.99
CA GLY A 87 6.81 8.00 -5.43
C GLY A 87 6.74 9.30 -6.22
N ASP A 88 5.58 9.57 -6.81
CA ASP A 88 5.26 10.84 -7.49
C ASP A 88 4.94 11.99 -6.52
N MET A 89 5.25 11.81 -5.24
CA MET A 89 5.06 12.78 -4.17
C MET A 89 6.38 13.45 -3.78
N PRO A 90 6.34 14.69 -3.26
CA PRO A 90 7.51 15.35 -2.68
C PRO A 90 8.12 14.54 -1.52
N GLU A 91 9.41 14.73 -1.26
CA GLU A 91 10.14 14.04 -0.19
C GLU A 91 9.46 14.20 1.18
N GLU A 92 8.98 15.40 1.51
CA GLU A 92 8.33 15.68 2.79
C GLU A 92 7.00 14.91 2.93
N ALA A 93 6.32 14.63 1.82
CA ALA A 93 5.11 13.81 1.83
C ALA A 93 5.45 12.32 2.00
N LEU A 94 6.55 11.84 1.40
CA LEU A 94 7.06 10.47 1.63
C LEU A 94 7.53 10.27 3.07
N ASP A 95 8.22 11.26 3.65
CA ASP A 95 8.65 11.21 5.05
C ASP A 95 7.43 11.23 6.00
N ARG A 96 6.41 12.05 5.73
CA ARG A 96 5.14 11.98 6.49
C ARG A 96 4.45 10.62 6.37
N LEU A 97 4.43 10.02 5.18
CA LEU A 97 3.88 8.67 5.00
C LEU A 97 4.64 7.64 5.85
N TYR A 98 5.97 7.76 5.89
CA TYR A 98 6.80 6.91 6.74
C TYR A 98 6.50 7.09 8.23
N GLN A 99 6.57 8.33 8.73
CA GLN A 99 6.41 8.65 10.15
C GLN A 99 5.00 8.35 10.68
N ASN A 100 3.97 8.60 9.86
CA ASN A 100 2.58 8.51 10.31
C ASN A 100 1.92 7.15 10.02
N VAL A 101 2.44 6.38 9.07
CA VAL A 101 1.83 5.11 8.66
C VAL A 101 2.80 3.95 8.77
N VAL A 102 3.93 3.99 8.05
CA VAL A 102 4.86 2.84 7.97
C VAL A 102 5.41 2.48 9.35
N LEU A 103 6.02 3.45 10.03
CA LEU A 103 6.72 3.23 11.30
C LEU A 103 5.76 2.84 12.45
N PRO A 104 4.60 3.49 12.64
CA PRO A 104 3.62 3.04 13.64
C PRO A 104 3.05 1.65 13.34
N THR A 105 2.77 1.35 12.06
CA THR A 105 2.24 0.04 11.65
C THR A 105 3.25 -1.07 11.93
N GLU A 106 4.51 -0.87 11.52
CA GLU A 106 5.61 -1.82 11.81
C GLU A 106 5.73 -2.07 13.31
N ARG A 107 5.74 -1.00 14.13
CA ARG A 107 5.83 -1.13 15.60
C ARG A 107 4.69 -1.95 16.17
N ALA A 108 3.45 -1.65 15.80
CA ALA A 108 2.28 -2.37 16.30
C ALA A 108 2.29 -3.85 15.87
N LEU A 109 2.67 -4.14 14.63
CA LEU A 109 2.77 -5.50 14.11
C LEU A 109 3.89 -6.30 14.78
N ASN A 110 5.04 -5.68 15.06
CA ASN A 110 6.14 -6.33 15.79
C ASN A 110 5.77 -6.62 17.25
N VAL A 111 5.02 -5.72 17.90
CA VAL A 111 4.53 -5.95 19.27
C VAL A 111 3.54 -7.12 19.31
N GLY A 112 2.57 -7.15 18.39
CA GLY A 112 1.53 -8.19 18.40
C GLY A 112 1.95 -9.54 17.80
N PHE A 113 2.75 -9.53 16.73
CA PHE A 113 2.88 -10.69 15.84
C PHE A 113 4.33 -11.06 15.50
N PHE A 114 5.15 -10.13 15.01
CA PHE A 114 6.41 -10.48 14.36
C PHE A 114 7.62 -10.33 15.30
N ASP A 115 8.39 -11.40 15.49
CA ASP A 115 9.63 -11.38 16.28
C ASP A 115 10.86 -11.09 15.41
N ALA A 116 10.84 -11.53 14.15
CA ALA A 116 11.89 -11.31 13.17
C ALA A 116 11.72 -9.94 12.52
N ARG A 117 12.77 -9.13 12.59
CA ARG A 117 12.82 -7.84 11.89
C ARG A 117 13.30 -8.03 10.45
N PRO A 118 12.95 -7.11 9.52
CA PRO A 118 13.47 -7.14 8.18
C PRO A 118 15.00 -7.04 8.15
N THR A 119 15.66 -8.01 7.53
CA THR A 119 17.11 -8.03 7.33
C THR A 119 17.52 -7.65 5.91
N GLU A 120 16.54 -7.41 5.05
CA GLU A 120 16.70 -7.03 3.65
C GLU A 120 15.80 -5.83 3.33
N PRO A 121 16.11 -5.02 2.29
CA PRO A 121 15.30 -3.86 1.96
C PRO A 121 13.85 -4.22 1.62
N ILE A 122 12.92 -3.38 2.12
CA ILE A 122 11.51 -3.36 1.71
C ILE A 122 11.29 -2.10 0.88
N THR A 123 10.83 -2.26 -0.36
CA THR A 123 10.56 -1.12 -1.25
C THR A 123 9.10 -0.73 -1.20
N ILE A 124 8.82 0.56 -0.98
CA ILE A 124 7.47 1.13 -1.01
C ILE A 124 7.40 2.11 -2.19
N VAL A 125 6.61 1.77 -3.20
CA VAL A 125 6.33 2.68 -4.33
C VAL A 125 4.94 3.28 -4.14
N ALA A 126 4.89 4.53 -3.70
CA ALA A 126 3.68 5.21 -3.28
C ALA A 126 3.27 6.28 -4.31
N PHE A 127 2.07 6.16 -4.86
CA PHE A 127 1.51 7.12 -5.81
C PHE A 127 0.38 7.92 -5.17
N ALA A 128 0.38 9.24 -5.38
CA ALA A 128 -0.69 10.13 -4.94
C ALA A 128 -1.99 9.92 -5.73
N LYS A 129 -1.88 9.47 -6.99
CA LYS A 129 -3.03 9.30 -7.90
C LYS A 129 -3.04 7.90 -8.51
N GLU A 130 -4.26 7.43 -8.79
CA GLU A 130 -4.49 6.12 -9.43
C GLU A 130 -3.76 6.00 -10.79
N ILE A 131 -3.69 7.07 -11.57
CA ILE A 131 -3.06 7.07 -12.90
C ILE A 131 -1.59 6.65 -12.81
N GLY A 132 -0.80 7.29 -11.93
CA GLY A 132 0.62 6.96 -11.75
C GLY A 132 0.82 5.52 -11.27
N PHE A 133 -0.02 5.08 -10.33
CA PHE A 133 -0.03 3.70 -9.86
C PHE A 133 -0.28 2.69 -11.00
N ARG A 134 -1.31 2.92 -11.83
CA ARG A 134 -1.66 2.01 -12.93
C ARG A 134 -0.60 1.99 -14.02
N GLU A 135 -0.03 3.14 -14.34
CA GLU A 135 1.05 3.24 -15.32
C GLU A 135 2.30 2.48 -14.86
N TYR A 136 2.68 2.63 -13.58
CA TYR A 136 3.79 1.90 -12.99
C TYR A 136 3.53 0.39 -12.99
N ALA A 137 2.37 -0.05 -12.48
CA ALA A 137 1.99 -1.46 -12.42
C ALA A 137 2.03 -2.14 -13.79
N ARG A 138 1.55 -1.44 -14.83
CA ARG A 138 1.57 -1.95 -16.21
C ARG A 138 2.98 -1.96 -16.80
N ARG A 139 3.75 -0.87 -16.64
CA ARG A 139 5.04 -0.67 -17.30
C ARG A 139 6.16 -1.48 -16.66
N VAL A 140 6.21 -1.50 -15.33
CA VAL A 140 7.30 -2.11 -14.55
C VAL A 140 6.96 -3.54 -14.19
N ASP A 141 5.77 -3.79 -13.66
CA ASP A 141 5.41 -5.10 -13.09
C ASP A 141 4.60 -5.97 -14.06
N ARG A 142 4.25 -5.44 -15.23
CA ARG A 142 3.42 -6.11 -16.25
C ARG A 142 2.09 -6.63 -15.68
N ARG A 143 1.58 -6.00 -14.62
CA ARG A 143 0.32 -6.38 -13.97
C ARG A 143 -0.87 -5.71 -14.66
N PRO A 144 -2.00 -6.41 -14.82
CA PRO A 144 -3.23 -5.81 -15.30
C PRO A 144 -3.72 -4.77 -14.28
N ALA A 145 -4.28 -3.67 -14.77
CA ALA A 145 -4.69 -2.54 -13.94
C ALA A 145 -6.04 -2.76 -13.22
N GLN A 146 -6.29 -3.97 -12.73
CA GLN A 146 -7.58 -4.39 -12.17
C GLN A 146 -7.72 -4.10 -10.67
N SER A 147 -6.64 -4.17 -9.88
CA SER A 147 -6.61 -3.70 -8.48
C SER A 147 -6.22 -2.23 -8.47
N TYR A 148 -7.04 -1.35 -7.88
CA TYR A 148 -6.78 0.10 -7.83
C TYR A 148 -6.20 0.57 -6.48
N TYR A 149 -5.99 -0.36 -5.55
CA TYR A 149 -5.57 -0.07 -4.19
C TYR A 149 -4.06 -0.23 -4.03
N GLY A 150 -3.57 -1.46 -4.15
CA GLY A 150 -2.17 -1.81 -3.94
C GLY A 150 -1.90 -3.27 -4.25
N TYR A 151 -0.63 -3.65 -4.19
CA TYR A 151 -0.19 -5.03 -4.20
C TYR A 151 1.25 -5.17 -3.67
N TYR A 152 1.54 -6.32 -3.08
CA TYR A 152 2.88 -6.74 -2.68
C TYR A 152 3.46 -7.80 -3.62
N LEU A 153 4.71 -7.63 -4.01
CA LEU A 153 5.52 -8.55 -4.80
C LEU A 153 6.57 -9.20 -3.90
N ARG A 154 6.32 -10.43 -3.47
CA ARG A 154 7.17 -11.19 -2.54
C ARG A 154 8.62 -11.32 -3.01
N ASP A 155 8.84 -11.71 -4.26
CA ASP A 155 10.19 -11.95 -4.82
C ASP A 155 11.07 -10.69 -4.83
N HIS A 156 10.46 -9.51 -4.79
CA HIS A 156 11.13 -8.22 -4.79
C HIS A 156 11.00 -7.46 -3.47
N ARG A 157 10.27 -8.02 -2.48
CA ARG A 157 9.86 -7.33 -1.24
C ARG A 157 9.40 -5.89 -1.50
N ARG A 158 8.56 -5.75 -2.53
CA ARG A 158 8.11 -4.45 -3.01
C ARG A 158 6.60 -4.36 -2.95
N LEU A 159 6.10 -3.37 -2.23
CA LEU A 159 4.71 -2.97 -2.30
C LEU A 159 4.56 -1.73 -3.17
N VAL A 160 3.51 -1.71 -3.97
CA VAL A 160 3.10 -0.57 -4.81
C VAL A 160 1.71 -0.18 -4.34
N VAL A 161 1.52 1.09 -3.99
CA VAL A 161 0.27 1.57 -3.35
C VAL A 161 -0.23 2.87 -3.96
N ASN A 162 -1.55 2.96 -4.12
CA ASN A 162 -2.27 4.18 -4.39
C ASN A 162 -2.69 4.82 -3.06
N VAL A 163 -1.98 5.85 -2.62
CA VAL A 163 -2.17 6.49 -1.31
C VAL A 163 -3.52 7.20 -1.22
N SER A 164 -4.16 7.54 -2.34
CA SER A 164 -5.51 8.14 -2.33
C SER A 164 -6.60 7.20 -1.79
N THR A 165 -6.32 5.90 -1.70
CA THR A 165 -7.22 4.91 -1.08
C THR A 165 -7.15 4.88 0.44
N GLY A 166 -6.23 5.64 1.04
CA GLY A 166 -6.05 5.75 2.48
C GLY A 166 -4.92 4.88 3.03
N ALA A 167 -4.64 5.04 4.33
CA ALA A 167 -3.55 4.33 5.02
C ALA A 167 -3.78 2.81 5.13
N GLY A 168 -5.03 2.36 5.05
CA GLY A 168 -5.41 0.95 5.19
C GLY A 168 -4.77 0.05 4.14
N THR A 169 -4.73 0.47 2.88
CA THR A 169 -4.08 -0.27 1.80
C THR A 169 -2.58 -0.45 2.06
N LEU A 170 -1.90 0.60 2.52
CA LEU A 170 -0.49 0.51 2.87
C LEU A 170 -0.27 -0.42 4.07
N ALA A 171 -1.12 -0.35 5.09
CA ALA A 171 -1.03 -1.24 6.25
C ALA A 171 -1.24 -2.72 5.87
N HIS A 172 -2.16 -3.00 4.94
CA HIS A 172 -2.39 -4.33 4.39
C HIS A 172 -1.14 -4.89 3.72
N GLU A 173 -0.60 -4.19 2.73
CA GLU A 173 0.58 -4.66 1.98
C GLU A 173 1.84 -4.73 2.84
N LEU A 174 1.99 -3.79 3.79
CA LEU A 174 3.09 -3.79 4.75
C LEU A 174 3.01 -4.99 5.70
N THR A 175 1.80 -5.42 6.06
CA THR A 175 1.60 -6.62 6.89
C THR A 175 2.17 -7.85 6.19
N HIS A 176 1.88 -8.05 4.90
CA HIS A 176 2.50 -9.13 4.12
C HIS A 176 4.03 -9.03 4.08
N ALA A 177 4.55 -7.84 3.74
CA ALA A 177 5.98 -7.63 3.61
C ALA A 177 6.75 -7.97 4.88
N LEU A 178 6.22 -7.60 6.06
CA LEU A 178 6.82 -7.89 7.36
C LEU A 178 6.58 -9.35 7.78
N ALA A 179 5.36 -9.86 7.60
CA ALA A 179 4.98 -11.23 7.95
C ALA A 179 5.89 -12.27 7.30
N HIS A 180 6.33 -12.02 6.05
CA HIS A 180 7.13 -13.01 5.31
C HIS A 180 8.59 -13.10 5.76
N PHE A 181 9.08 -12.15 6.57
CA PHE A 181 10.36 -12.32 7.29
C PHE A 181 10.22 -13.23 8.50
N ASP A 182 9.08 -13.15 9.21
CA ASP A 182 8.86 -13.90 10.45
C ASP A 182 8.27 -15.29 10.21
N PHE A 183 7.34 -15.40 9.28
CA PHE A 183 6.64 -16.62 8.94
C PHE A 183 6.51 -16.77 7.41
N PRO A 184 7.59 -17.14 6.70
CA PRO A 184 7.61 -17.20 5.24
C PRO A 184 6.55 -18.12 4.62
N ASN A 185 6.22 -19.22 5.30
CA ASN A 185 5.28 -20.26 4.87
C ASN A 185 3.89 -20.09 5.51
N MET A 186 3.49 -18.87 5.88
CA MET A 186 2.17 -18.60 6.43
C MET A 186 1.06 -19.07 5.48
N PRO A 187 0.01 -19.77 5.97
CA PRO A 187 -1.06 -20.24 5.10
C PRO A 187 -1.83 -19.06 4.50
N GLU A 188 -2.18 -19.16 3.22
CA GLU A 188 -2.76 -18.06 2.42
C GLU A 188 -3.98 -17.42 3.10
N TRP A 189 -4.88 -18.23 3.69
CA TRP A 189 -6.06 -17.68 4.36
C TRP A 189 -5.72 -16.78 5.54
N PHE A 190 -4.65 -17.09 6.27
CA PHE A 190 -4.24 -16.32 7.43
C PHE A 190 -3.36 -15.14 7.02
N ASP A 191 -2.50 -15.30 6.02
CA ASP A 191 -1.71 -14.21 5.44
C ASP A 191 -2.64 -13.07 4.98
N GLU A 192 -3.65 -13.42 4.20
CA GLU A 192 -4.65 -12.48 3.67
C GLU A 192 -5.66 -12.03 4.76
N GLY A 193 -6.04 -12.93 5.66
CA GLY A 193 -6.94 -12.63 6.79
C GLY A 193 -6.32 -11.64 7.77
N LEU A 194 -5.05 -11.81 8.13
CA LEU A 194 -4.32 -10.92 9.04
C LEU A 194 -4.05 -9.57 8.39
N ALA A 195 -3.53 -9.56 7.16
CA ALA A 195 -3.31 -8.31 6.43
C ALA A 195 -4.61 -7.52 6.23
N SER A 196 -5.72 -8.23 5.91
CA SER A 196 -7.00 -7.57 5.75
C SER A 196 -7.50 -6.98 7.06
N VAL A 197 -7.35 -7.59 8.24
CA VAL A 197 -7.73 -6.96 9.53
C VAL A 197 -7.25 -5.50 9.63
N PHE A 198 -6.03 -5.22 9.19
CA PHE A 198 -5.42 -3.89 9.29
C PHE A 198 -5.77 -2.91 8.16
N GLU A 199 -6.44 -3.36 7.10
CA GLU A 199 -7.03 -2.51 6.03
C GLU A 199 -8.02 -1.47 6.60
N GLN A 200 -8.68 -1.80 7.70
CA GLN A 200 -9.50 -0.86 8.46
C GLN A 200 -9.22 -1.10 9.93
N SER A 201 -8.45 -0.21 10.54
CA SER A 201 -7.95 -0.36 11.90
C SER A 201 -7.71 0.99 12.59
N GLU A 202 -7.61 0.94 13.91
CA GLU A 202 -7.36 2.09 14.77
C GLU A 202 -6.10 1.84 15.60
N PHE A 203 -5.22 2.84 15.64
CA PHE A 203 -4.10 2.84 16.59
C PHE A 203 -4.61 3.12 18.00
N SER A 204 -4.05 2.42 18.98
CA SER A 204 -4.13 2.86 20.38
C SER A 204 -3.46 4.22 20.54
N ASP A 205 -3.79 4.97 21.60
CA ASP A 205 -3.16 6.26 21.92
C ASP A 205 -1.62 6.22 21.99
N THR A 206 -1.04 5.04 22.26
CA THR A 206 0.42 4.84 22.34
C THR A 206 1.06 4.38 21.03
N ASN A 207 0.29 4.17 19.96
CA ASN A 207 0.73 3.59 18.67
C ASN A 207 1.41 2.21 18.76
N HIS A 208 1.28 1.50 19.89
CA HIS A 208 1.85 0.15 20.07
C HIS A 208 0.88 -0.97 19.75
N ARG A 209 -0.40 -0.66 19.57
CA ARG A 209 -1.42 -1.64 19.20
C ARG A 209 -2.25 -1.11 18.06
N LEU A 210 -2.45 -1.96 17.05
CA LEU A 210 -3.34 -1.73 15.93
C LEU A 210 -4.52 -2.68 16.07
N THR A 211 -5.73 -2.14 16.17
CA THR A 211 -6.95 -2.93 16.37
C THR A 211 -7.81 -2.83 15.13
N GLY A 212 -8.06 -3.95 14.45
CA GLY A 212 -8.96 -3.98 13.30
C GLY A 212 -10.39 -3.66 13.69
N THR A 213 -11.11 -2.94 12.82
CA THR A 213 -12.53 -2.61 12.97
C THR A 213 -13.35 -3.18 11.81
N ASP A 214 -14.66 -2.98 11.86
CA ASP A 214 -15.57 -3.43 10.82
C ASP A 214 -15.38 -2.64 9.52
N ASN A 215 -15.65 -3.25 8.37
CA ASN A 215 -15.60 -2.56 7.09
C ASN A 215 -16.61 -3.13 6.09
N TRP A 216 -16.61 -2.60 4.86
CA TRP A 216 -17.54 -3.01 3.81
C TRP A 216 -17.53 -4.52 3.50
N ARG A 217 -16.44 -5.24 3.81
CA ARG A 217 -16.32 -6.69 3.56
C ARG A 217 -17.36 -7.50 4.33
N VAL A 218 -17.90 -6.98 5.44
CA VAL A 218 -18.94 -7.65 6.24
C VAL A 218 -20.17 -7.96 5.40
N HIS A 219 -20.46 -7.13 4.38
CA HIS A 219 -21.61 -7.34 3.51
C HIS A 219 -21.46 -8.57 2.63
N HIS A 220 -20.23 -8.94 2.24
CA HIS A 220 -19.99 -10.20 1.53
C HIS A 220 -20.26 -11.41 2.44
N VAL A 221 -19.79 -11.36 3.68
CA VAL A 221 -20.02 -12.45 4.66
C VAL A 221 -21.51 -12.58 5.00
N LEU A 222 -22.17 -11.48 5.37
CA LEU A 222 -23.59 -11.48 5.73
C LEU A 222 -24.48 -11.94 4.57
N ARG A 223 -24.17 -11.50 3.34
CA ARG A 223 -24.90 -11.94 2.15
C ARG A 223 -24.70 -13.43 1.90
N ALA A 224 -23.46 -13.91 1.94
CA ALA A 224 -23.16 -15.33 1.75
C ALA A 224 -23.80 -16.21 2.83
N MET A 225 -23.86 -15.75 4.09
CA MET A 225 -24.58 -16.44 5.16
C MET A 225 -26.09 -16.50 4.89
N HIS A 226 -26.71 -15.39 4.47
CA HIS A 226 -28.13 -15.33 4.17
C HIS A 226 -28.51 -16.22 2.98
N GLU A 227 -27.66 -16.29 1.96
CA GLU A 227 -27.86 -17.13 0.77
C GLU A 227 -27.45 -18.60 0.97
N ASN A 228 -26.96 -18.98 2.17
CA ASN A 228 -26.36 -20.31 2.44
C ASN A 228 -25.21 -20.67 1.47
N HIS A 229 -24.45 -19.67 1.05
CA HIS A 229 -23.31 -19.79 0.14
C HIS A 229 -21.96 -19.55 0.82
N LEU A 230 -21.94 -19.18 2.11
CA LEU A 230 -20.70 -19.12 2.88
C LEU A 230 -20.24 -20.55 3.19
N ARG A 231 -19.05 -20.92 2.72
CA ARG A 231 -18.47 -22.23 3.05
C ARG A 231 -18.14 -22.33 4.54
N PRO A 232 -18.14 -23.54 5.13
CA PRO A 232 -17.67 -23.76 6.50
C PRO A 232 -16.26 -23.21 6.75
N THR A 233 -15.99 -22.74 7.96
CA THR A 233 -14.67 -22.17 8.33
C THR A 233 -13.55 -23.21 8.19
N GLY A 234 -13.83 -24.49 8.47
CA GLY A 234 -12.88 -25.58 8.23
C GLY A 234 -12.49 -25.69 6.76
N ASP A 235 -13.46 -25.58 5.84
CA ASP A 235 -13.22 -25.66 4.39
C ASP A 235 -12.45 -24.45 3.87
N LEU A 236 -12.63 -23.26 4.49
CA LEU A 236 -11.81 -22.09 4.23
C LEU A 236 -10.34 -22.34 4.58
N ILE A 237 -10.10 -22.77 5.81
CA ILE A 237 -8.77 -22.90 6.39
C ILE A 237 -7.98 -24.05 5.76
N GLN A 238 -8.65 -25.18 5.52
CA GLN A 238 -8.03 -26.36 4.92
C GLN A 238 -7.99 -26.30 3.39
N GLY A 239 -8.67 -25.32 2.79
CA GLY A 239 -8.69 -25.11 1.34
C GLY A 239 -7.31 -24.77 0.78
N LYS A 240 -7.04 -25.21 -0.45
CA LYS A 240 -5.75 -24.95 -1.12
C LYS A 240 -5.57 -23.50 -1.55
N SER A 241 -6.67 -22.74 -1.71
CA SER A 241 -6.57 -21.31 -1.99
C SER A 241 -7.81 -20.53 -1.56
N VAL A 242 -7.57 -19.26 -1.22
CA VAL A 242 -8.59 -18.22 -0.96
C VAL A 242 -8.99 -17.50 -2.26
N ARG A 243 -8.28 -17.77 -3.36
CA ARG A 243 -8.44 -17.13 -4.69
C ARG A 243 -9.26 -17.94 -5.69
N ALA A 244 -10.01 -18.94 -5.23
CA ALA A 244 -10.90 -19.71 -6.10
C ALA A 244 -12.13 -18.87 -6.53
N ASN A 245 -13.09 -19.49 -7.24
CA ASN A 245 -14.28 -18.90 -7.88
C ASN A 245 -15.08 -17.82 -7.08
N ASN A 246 -14.84 -17.65 -5.77
CA ASN A 246 -15.49 -16.70 -4.86
C ASN A 246 -14.49 -15.84 -4.03
N GLU A 247 -13.37 -15.42 -4.63
CA GLU A 247 -12.28 -14.69 -3.98
C GLU A 247 -12.71 -13.57 -3.01
N ALA A 248 -13.69 -12.74 -3.41
CA ALA A 248 -14.18 -11.64 -2.55
C ALA A 248 -14.86 -12.15 -1.25
N ILE A 249 -15.59 -13.25 -1.31
CA ILE A 249 -16.24 -13.86 -0.14
C ILE A 249 -15.19 -14.53 0.74
N ASP A 250 -14.24 -15.23 0.13
CA ASP A 250 -13.20 -15.95 0.85
C ASP A 250 -12.25 -15.02 1.61
N TYR A 251 -11.81 -13.91 1.00
CA TYR A 251 -11.05 -12.88 1.72
C TYR A 251 -11.86 -12.23 2.83
N ALA A 252 -13.14 -11.95 2.58
CA ALA A 252 -14.01 -11.40 3.62
C ALA A 252 -14.13 -12.40 4.78
N HIS A 253 -14.41 -13.67 4.51
CA HIS A 253 -14.52 -14.71 5.53
C HIS A 253 -13.22 -14.84 6.34
N ALA A 254 -12.06 -14.90 5.69
CA ALA A 254 -10.75 -14.92 6.35
C ALA A 254 -10.52 -13.70 7.27
N ARG A 255 -10.84 -12.48 6.80
CA ARG A 255 -10.79 -11.26 7.62
C ARG A 255 -11.64 -11.42 8.89
N TYR A 256 -12.91 -11.82 8.73
CA TYR A 256 -13.83 -11.88 9.87
C TYR A 256 -13.50 -13.02 10.83
N VAL A 257 -12.88 -14.12 10.38
CA VAL A 257 -12.30 -15.13 11.28
C VAL A 257 -11.17 -14.52 12.11
N CYS A 258 -10.28 -13.72 11.50
CA CYS A 258 -9.23 -13.04 12.25
C CYS A 258 -9.78 -11.99 13.22
N LEU A 259 -10.82 -11.22 12.85
CA LEU A 259 -11.50 -10.30 13.76
C LEU A 259 -12.24 -11.04 14.89
N PHE A 260 -12.81 -12.22 14.64
CA PHE A 260 -13.43 -13.07 15.66
C PHE A 260 -12.39 -13.51 16.70
N LEU A 261 -11.19 -13.88 16.26
CA LEU A 261 -10.07 -14.17 17.16
C LEU A 261 -9.59 -12.92 17.89
N GLN A 262 -9.54 -11.76 17.22
CA GLN A 262 -9.13 -10.50 17.83
C GLN A 262 -10.08 -10.08 18.97
N ASP A 263 -11.40 -10.17 18.75
CA ASP A 263 -12.42 -9.80 19.73
C ASP A 263 -12.36 -10.70 20.99
N GLN A 264 -11.88 -11.94 20.83
CA GLN A 264 -11.65 -12.88 21.92
C GLN A 264 -10.24 -12.81 22.53
N GLN A 265 -9.38 -11.91 22.07
CA GLN A 265 -7.96 -11.81 22.47
C GLN A 265 -7.14 -13.07 22.15
N LEU A 266 -7.54 -13.81 21.11
CA LEU A 266 -6.92 -15.05 20.67
C LEU A 266 -6.07 -14.89 19.41
N LEU A 267 -6.15 -13.76 18.69
CA LEU A 267 -5.45 -13.58 17.41
C LEU A 267 -3.92 -13.64 17.55
N GLU A 268 -3.35 -12.94 18.53
CA GLU A 268 -1.89 -12.98 18.80
C GLU A 268 -1.45 -14.38 19.28
N PRO A 269 -2.09 -15.02 20.29
CA PRO A 269 -1.78 -16.41 20.65
C PRO A 269 -1.90 -17.40 19.48
N PHE A 270 -2.91 -17.21 18.62
CA PHE A 270 -3.12 -18.02 17.43
C PHE A 270 -1.96 -17.88 16.45
N TYR A 271 -1.53 -16.67 16.14
CA TYR A 271 -0.35 -16.42 15.31
C TYR A 271 0.87 -17.18 15.84
N ARG A 272 1.19 -17.02 17.14
CA ARG A 272 2.37 -17.63 17.76
C ARG A 272 2.34 -19.15 17.65
N LYS A 273 1.19 -19.74 17.97
CA LYS A 273 1.01 -21.19 17.94
C LYS A 273 1.02 -21.74 16.52
N LEU A 274 0.36 -21.06 15.58
CA LEU A 274 0.34 -21.42 14.17
C LEU A 274 1.75 -21.46 13.59
N ARG A 275 2.54 -20.40 13.81
CA ARG A 275 3.93 -20.32 13.36
C ARG A 275 4.78 -21.46 13.94
N SER A 276 4.64 -21.76 15.23
CA SER A 276 5.39 -22.85 15.89
C SER A 276 5.02 -24.26 15.38
N ARG A 277 3.84 -24.40 14.75
CA ARG A 277 3.29 -25.67 14.25
C ARG A 277 3.23 -25.75 12.73
N ALA A 278 3.86 -24.83 12.01
CA ALA A 278 3.77 -24.75 10.56
C ALA A 278 4.10 -26.07 9.83
N GLU A 279 4.98 -26.90 10.39
CA GLU A 279 5.32 -28.21 9.81
C GLU A 279 4.26 -29.29 10.07
N THR A 280 3.62 -29.27 11.25
CA THR A 280 2.67 -30.31 11.68
C THR A 280 1.21 -29.97 11.42
N ASP A 281 0.89 -28.68 11.32
CA ASP A 281 -0.45 -28.13 11.06
C ASP A 281 -0.32 -26.94 10.09
N PRO A 282 0.10 -27.19 8.83
CA PRO A 282 0.45 -26.14 7.87
C PRO A 282 -0.71 -25.19 7.53
N THR A 283 -1.96 -25.65 7.70
CA THR A 283 -3.15 -24.83 7.48
C THR A 283 -3.58 -24.09 8.74
N GLY A 284 -3.20 -24.57 9.93
CA GLY A 284 -3.63 -24.01 11.21
C GLY A 284 -4.99 -24.50 11.70
N TRP A 285 -5.59 -25.49 11.03
CA TRP A 285 -6.94 -25.96 11.39
C TRP A 285 -6.98 -26.59 12.77
N GLN A 286 -6.00 -27.43 13.11
CA GLN A 286 -5.94 -28.05 14.43
C GLN A 286 -5.67 -26.99 15.50
N THR A 287 -4.75 -26.08 15.21
CA THR A 287 -4.39 -24.95 16.06
C THR A 287 -5.59 -24.05 16.37
N LEU A 288 -6.43 -23.76 15.37
CA LEU A 288 -7.63 -22.94 15.55
C LEU A 288 -8.64 -23.62 16.47
N ARG A 289 -8.94 -24.90 16.23
CA ARG A 289 -9.89 -25.66 17.05
C ARG A 289 -9.46 -25.73 18.51
N GLU A 290 -8.17 -25.96 18.74
CA GLU A 290 -7.59 -25.98 20.09
C GLU A 290 -7.70 -24.61 20.79
N ILE A 291 -7.41 -23.51 20.07
CA ILE A 291 -7.40 -22.17 20.67
C ILE A 291 -8.80 -21.64 20.98
N VAL A 292 -9.78 -21.92 20.12
CA VAL A 292 -11.17 -21.50 20.35
C VAL A 292 -11.87 -22.42 21.37
N ALA A 293 -11.19 -23.48 21.85
CA ALA A 293 -11.74 -24.47 22.79
C ALA A 293 -13.09 -25.04 22.31
N ARG A 294 -13.12 -25.48 21.04
CA ARG A 294 -14.30 -26.09 20.43
C ARG A 294 -13.93 -27.46 19.86
N GLU A 295 -14.60 -28.49 20.39
CA GLU A 295 -14.39 -29.86 19.95
C GLU A 295 -14.97 -30.09 18.54
N ASN A 296 -16.08 -29.42 18.18
CA ASN A 296 -16.78 -29.63 16.90
C ASN A 296 -16.71 -28.41 15.98
N ALA A 297 -16.49 -28.65 14.68
CA ALA A 297 -16.42 -27.61 13.65
C ALA A 297 -17.75 -26.85 13.47
N THR A 298 -18.88 -27.55 13.60
CA THR A 298 -20.22 -26.95 13.49
C THR A 298 -20.50 -25.92 14.58
N ASP A 299 -19.97 -26.13 15.80
CA ASP A 299 -20.13 -25.18 16.89
C ASP A 299 -19.32 -23.90 16.65
N LEU A 300 -18.13 -24.02 16.04
CA LEU A 300 -17.31 -22.88 15.63
C LEU A 300 -18.04 -22.01 14.60
N ASP A 301 -18.58 -22.62 13.53
CA ASP A 301 -19.32 -21.87 12.51
C ASP A 301 -20.56 -21.19 13.09
N ALA A 302 -21.30 -21.87 13.97
CA ALA A 302 -22.47 -21.30 14.62
C ALA A 302 -22.12 -20.12 15.55
N ASP A 303 -21.04 -20.22 16.33
CA ASP A 303 -20.51 -19.13 17.16
C ASP A 303 -20.04 -17.96 16.30
N PHE A 304 -19.26 -18.24 15.26
CA PHE A 304 -18.79 -17.25 14.30
C PHE A 304 -19.95 -16.49 13.65
N HIS A 305 -20.95 -17.20 13.13
CA HIS A 305 -22.14 -16.60 12.50
C HIS A 305 -22.89 -15.67 13.46
N ARG A 306 -23.14 -16.11 14.71
CA ARG A 306 -23.77 -15.26 15.73
C ARG A 306 -22.92 -14.05 16.05
N TRP A 307 -21.60 -14.23 16.14
CA TRP A 307 -20.66 -13.17 16.42
C TRP A 307 -20.64 -12.12 15.32
N VAL A 308 -20.52 -12.49 14.03
CA VAL A 308 -20.45 -11.53 12.91
C VAL A 308 -21.66 -10.60 12.90
N VAL A 309 -22.88 -11.16 13.07
CA VAL A 309 -24.11 -10.37 13.10
C VAL A 309 -24.12 -9.39 14.27
N LYS A 310 -23.70 -9.84 15.47
CA LYS A 310 -23.63 -8.99 16.67
C LYS A 310 -22.55 -7.92 16.55
N TYR A 311 -21.38 -8.28 16.05
CA TYR A 311 -20.23 -7.42 15.87
C TYR A 311 -20.56 -6.27 14.91
N HIS A 312 -21.08 -6.59 13.72
CA HIS A 312 -21.52 -5.60 12.73
C HIS A 312 -22.53 -4.60 13.30
N LYS A 313 -23.55 -5.10 14.02
CA LYS A 313 -24.57 -4.26 14.66
C LYS A 313 -23.95 -3.29 15.68
N THR A 314 -23.02 -3.78 16.49
CA THR A 314 -22.34 -2.99 17.52
C THR A 314 -21.45 -1.90 16.90
N GLN A 315 -20.70 -2.26 15.85
CA GLN A 315 -19.80 -1.34 15.16
C GLN A 315 -20.58 -0.22 14.46
N ARG A 316 -21.68 -0.54 13.78
CA ARG A 316 -22.59 0.48 13.21
C ARG A 316 -23.16 1.44 14.25
N GLN A 317 -23.50 0.96 15.44
CA GLN A 317 -24.01 1.81 16.52
C GLN A 317 -22.92 2.76 17.06
N ARG A 318 -21.66 2.32 17.11
CA ARG A 318 -20.52 3.15 17.49
C ARG A 318 -20.27 4.28 16.47
N THR A 319 -20.27 3.96 15.18
CA THR A 319 -20.09 4.98 14.11
C THR A 319 -21.16 6.07 14.19
N VAL A 320 -22.44 5.68 14.27
CA VAL A 320 -23.56 6.65 14.37
C VAL A 320 -23.47 7.52 15.63
N ARG A 321 -22.96 6.98 16.74
CA ARG A 321 -22.77 7.75 17.98
C ARG A 321 -21.61 8.74 17.85
N ASN A 322 -20.51 8.33 17.23
CA ASN A 322 -19.35 9.21 17.02
C ASN A 322 -19.71 10.36 16.06
N ASP A 323 -20.45 10.10 14.97
CA ASP A 323 -20.92 11.13 14.02
C ASP A 323 -21.85 12.17 14.66
N ARG A 324 -22.55 11.82 15.74
CA ARG A 324 -23.38 12.77 16.52
C ARG A 324 -22.58 13.63 17.49
N HIS A 325 -21.34 13.26 17.81
CA HIS A 325 -20.47 13.99 18.73
C HIS A 325 -19.28 14.67 18.05
N THR A 326 -19.01 14.38 16.78
CA THR A 326 -18.08 15.12 15.93
C THR A 326 -18.84 16.23 15.18
N LEU A 327 -18.61 17.49 15.55
CA LEU A 327 -18.85 18.61 14.64
C LEU A 327 -17.99 18.35 13.40
N SER A 328 -18.65 18.04 12.29
CA SER A 328 -18.08 17.72 10.98
C SER A 328 -16.91 18.65 10.64
N MET A 329 -15.69 18.11 10.56
CA MET A 329 -14.67 18.70 9.70
C MET A 329 -15.14 18.47 8.28
N LYS A 330 -15.84 19.47 7.72
CA LYS A 330 -16.01 19.58 6.28
C LYS A 330 -14.63 19.54 5.61
N PRO A 331 -14.53 19.00 4.38
CA PRO A 331 -13.34 19.17 3.57
C PRO A 331 -12.94 20.64 3.58
N ILE A 332 -11.65 20.92 3.73
CA ILE A 332 -11.11 22.26 3.52
C ILE A 332 -11.43 22.61 2.07
N ASP A 333 -12.35 23.55 1.86
CA ASP A 333 -12.61 24.09 0.54
C ASP A 333 -11.27 24.60 -0.03
N PRO A 334 -10.94 24.29 -1.30
CA PRO A 334 -9.75 24.85 -1.91
C PRO A 334 -9.83 26.39 -1.85
N PRO A 335 -8.69 27.09 -1.70
CA PRO A 335 -8.69 28.54 -1.67
C PRO A 335 -9.38 29.07 -2.94
N PRO A 336 -10.21 30.12 -2.83
CA PRO A 336 -10.92 30.66 -3.98
C PRO A 336 -9.92 31.06 -5.05
N GLU A 337 -10.10 30.54 -6.27
CA GLU A 337 -9.42 31.04 -7.45
C GLU A 337 -9.65 32.56 -7.48
N THR A 338 -8.56 33.32 -7.41
CA THR A 338 -8.57 34.74 -7.73
C THR A 338 -9.00 34.87 -9.18
N ILE A 339 -10.29 35.12 -9.36
CA ILE A 339 -10.84 35.65 -10.61
C ILE A 339 -10.12 36.98 -10.81
N ALA A 340 -9.14 36.97 -11.72
CA ALA A 340 -8.62 38.19 -12.31
C ALA A 340 -9.79 38.85 -13.03
N ALA A 341 -10.38 39.83 -12.36
CA ALA A 341 -11.23 40.81 -12.99
C ALA A 341 -10.37 41.65 -13.94
N ASP A 342 -10.36 41.31 -15.22
CA ASP A 342 -10.04 42.28 -16.26
C ASP A 342 -11.33 42.99 -16.64
N ILE A 343 -11.49 44.21 -16.10
CA ILE A 343 -12.44 45.20 -16.59
C ILE A 343 -11.64 46.29 -17.31
N ALA A 344 -11.91 46.36 -18.62
CA ALA A 344 -11.90 47.55 -19.49
C ALA A 344 -10.56 48.21 -19.86
N LYS A 345 -10.19 48.05 -21.14
CA LYS A 345 -10.31 49.13 -22.13
C LYS A 345 -10.33 48.62 -23.57
#